data_AF-A0A347VN35-F1
#
_entry.id   AF-A0A347VN35-F1
#
_cell.length_a   1.000
_cell.length_b   1.000
_cell.length_c   1.000
_cell.angle_alpha   90.00
_cell.angle_beta   90.00
_cell.angle_gamma   90.00
#
_symmetry.space_group_name_H-M   'P 1'
#
loop_
_entity.id
_entity.type
_entity.pdbx_description
1 polymer ?
#
loop_
_entity_poly.entity_id
_entity_poly.type
_entity_poly.pdbx_seq_one_letter_code
_entity_poly.pdbx_strand_id
1 'polypeptide(L)'
;MLKYLLILLTFLGVVSAENYAKYADMISKRESFFTEAFAQTYDTTKINLDSKSGLEFIDFCSFPPDRSLVFGPLQNGRFHGQKVGDLPFTCNNNSGSKKIFIKNANITQSYHIIRANFSQFLLSENMPQKTSSETFNINGKQNTLHYIFQNFDTKKQEYIVNERANDRFWIIYSGGISRYVLIFTQKGSNTEVIMQYLNL
;
A
#
# COMPACT_ATOMS: atom_id res chain seq x y z
N MET A 1 22.88 -30.74 37.43
CA MET A 1 22.22 -29.43 37.64
C MET A 1 23.11 -28.34 37.04
N LEU A 2 22.88 -27.98 35.78
CA LEU A 2 23.27 -26.67 35.26
C LEU A 2 22.24 -26.31 34.19
N LYS A 3 21.70 -25.11 34.34
CA LYS A 3 20.40 -24.63 33.87
C LYS A 3 20.71 -23.48 32.90
N TYR A 4 19.93 -23.36 31.83
CA TYR A 4 19.93 -22.26 30.84
C TYR A 4 21.06 -22.30 29.80
N LEU A 5 20.87 -21.96 28.53
CA LEU A 5 19.94 -20.98 27.97
C LEU A 5 19.56 -21.40 26.54
N LEU A 6 18.28 -21.65 26.31
CA LEU A 6 17.72 -21.84 24.98
C LEU A 6 17.76 -20.47 24.28
N ILE A 7 18.68 -20.29 23.33
CA ILE A 7 18.69 -19.10 22.48
C ILE A 7 17.52 -19.26 21.51
N LEU A 8 16.37 -18.68 21.90
CA LEU A 8 15.27 -18.43 20.99
C LEU A 8 15.75 -17.35 20.01
N LEU A 9 16.29 -17.77 18.86
CA LEU A 9 16.53 -16.89 17.72
C LEU A 9 15.17 -16.37 17.24
N THR A 10 14.73 -15.24 17.78
CA THR A 10 13.73 -14.41 17.11
C THR A 10 14.35 -14.00 15.79
N PHE A 11 13.95 -14.66 14.70
CA PHE A 11 14.17 -14.22 13.33
C PHE A 11 13.43 -12.89 13.13
N LEU A 12 13.97 -11.80 13.68
CA LEU A 12 13.72 -10.46 13.19
C LEU A 12 14.40 -10.43 11.83
N GLY A 13 13.64 -10.69 10.78
CA GLY A 13 14.12 -10.57 9.41
C GLY A 13 14.50 -9.11 9.15
N VAL A 14 15.79 -8.82 9.33
CA VAL A 14 16.37 -7.49 9.11
C VAL A 14 16.70 -7.39 7.63
N VAL A 15 16.03 -6.47 6.95
CA VAL A 15 16.42 -6.06 5.59
C VAL A 15 17.77 -5.36 5.68
N SER A 16 18.67 -5.60 4.72
CA SER A 16 19.97 -4.90 4.71
C SER A 16 19.77 -3.38 4.75
N ALA A 17 20.65 -2.66 5.44
CA ALA A 17 20.53 -1.22 5.67
C ALA A 17 20.41 -0.41 4.35
N GLU A 18 21.14 -0.84 3.31
CA GLU A 18 21.08 -0.25 1.97
C GLU A 18 19.70 -0.41 1.32
N ASN A 19 19.13 -1.63 1.38
CA ASN A 19 17.78 -1.88 0.87
C ASN A 19 16.72 -1.14 1.67
N TYR A 20 16.89 -1.04 2.99
CA TYR A 20 16.01 -0.24 3.85
C TYR A 20 15.98 1.22 3.42
N ALA A 21 17.14 1.85 3.24
CA ALA A 21 17.23 3.26 2.83
C ALA A 21 16.56 3.51 1.47
N LYS A 22 16.78 2.61 0.50
CA LYS A 22 16.14 2.66 -0.82
C LYS A 22 14.61 2.64 -0.71
N TYR A 23 14.05 1.69 0.05
CA TYR A 23 12.60 1.57 0.21
C TYR A 23 12.01 2.72 1.02
N ALA A 24 12.71 3.20 2.05
CA ALA A 24 12.28 4.30 2.89
C ALA A 24 12.07 5.60 2.09
N ASP A 25 12.97 5.94 1.15
CA ASP A 25 12.79 7.10 0.26
C ASP A 25 11.55 6.94 -0.64
N MET A 26 11.35 5.73 -1.21
CA MET A 26 10.18 5.45 -2.06
C MET A 26 8.86 5.58 -1.29
N ILE A 27 8.83 5.15 -0.03
CA ILE A 27 7.64 5.17 0.84
C ILE A 27 7.37 6.59 1.35
N SER A 28 8.39 7.26 1.90
CA SER A 28 8.24 8.58 2.53
C SER A 28 7.59 9.63 1.61
N LYS A 29 7.93 9.60 0.31
CA LYS A 29 7.34 10.48 -0.73
C LYS A 29 5.83 10.30 -0.90
N ARG A 30 5.26 9.20 -0.43
CA ARG A 30 3.85 8.83 -0.65
C ARG A 30 3.06 8.64 0.64
N GLU A 31 3.75 8.43 1.77
CA GLU A 31 3.17 8.07 3.06
C GLU A 31 2.11 9.06 3.55
N SER A 32 2.30 10.37 3.32
CA SER A 32 1.32 11.39 3.73
C SER A 32 -0.05 11.15 3.07
N PHE A 33 -0.08 11.00 1.74
CA PHE A 33 -1.32 10.72 1.03
C PHE A 33 -1.93 9.38 1.48
N PHE A 34 -1.11 8.33 1.63
CA PHE A 34 -1.63 7.01 1.95
C PHE A 34 -2.16 6.89 3.38
N THR A 35 -1.55 7.60 4.34
CA THR A 35 -2.06 7.68 5.71
C THR A 35 -3.47 8.26 5.73
N GLU A 36 -3.70 9.31 4.96
CA GLU A 36 -5.02 9.96 4.83
C GLU A 36 -6.01 9.09 4.05
N ALA A 37 -5.55 8.43 2.98
CA ALA A 37 -6.36 7.49 2.22
C ALA A 37 -6.84 6.33 3.10
N PHE A 38 -5.98 5.77 3.95
CA PHE A 38 -6.37 4.71 4.88
C PHE A 38 -7.27 5.20 6.02
N ALA A 39 -7.19 6.47 6.41
CA ALA A 39 -8.08 7.06 7.40
C ALA A 39 -9.56 7.14 6.97
N GLN A 40 -9.82 7.21 5.66
CA GLN A 40 -11.18 7.21 5.12
C GLN A 40 -11.90 5.90 5.44
N THR A 41 -12.93 5.94 6.29
CA THR A 41 -13.72 4.77 6.64
C THR A 41 -14.71 4.40 5.54
N TYR A 42 -15.23 3.17 5.60
CA TYR A 42 -16.33 2.75 4.73
C TYR A 42 -17.54 3.67 4.90
N ASP A 43 -17.98 4.31 3.81
CA ASP A 43 -19.07 5.28 3.77
C ASP A 43 -19.98 4.95 2.58
N THR A 44 -21.18 4.44 2.85
CA THR A 44 -22.12 3.97 1.82
C THR A 44 -22.50 5.05 0.81
N THR A 45 -22.36 6.33 1.14
CA THR A 45 -22.65 7.44 0.22
C THR A 45 -21.52 7.73 -0.78
N LYS A 46 -20.32 7.20 -0.51
CA LYS A 46 -19.11 7.37 -1.35
C LYS A 46 -18.66 6.07 -2.03
N ILE A 47 -19.27 4.95 -1.65
CA ILE A 47 -18.93 3.63 -2.18
C ILE A 47 -19.47 3.50 -3.60
N ASN A 48 -18.58 3.10 -4.49
CA ASN A 48 -18.85 2.66 -5.84
C ASN A 48 -18.62 1.14 -5.92
N LEU A 49 -19.25 0.51 -6.91
CA LEU A 49 -19.02 -0.89 -7.24
C LEU A 49 -18.29 -0.96 -8.58
N ASP A 50 -17.18 -1.70 -8.61
CA ASP A 50 -16.47 -1.93 -9.85
C ASP A 50 -17.26 -2.91 -10.72
N SER A 51 -17.65 -2.47 -11.92
CA SER A 51 -18.59 -3.23 -12.75
C SER A 51 -18.06 -4.57 -13.25
N LYS A 52 -16.74 -4.77 -13.26
CA LYS A 52 -16.11 -6.04 -13.64
C LYS A 52 -15.90 -6.95 -12.45
N SER A 53 -15.32 -6.42 -11.39
CA SER A 53 -14.88 -7.23 -10.23
C SER A 53 -15.93 -7.36 -9.13
N GLY A 54 -16.94 -6.49 -9.13
CA GLY A 54 -17.92 -6.37 -8.06
C GLY A 54 -17.34 -5.82 -6.75
N LEU A 55 -16.09 -5.36 -6.77
CA LEU A 55 -15.42 -4.86 -5.57
C LEU A 55 -15.94 -3.48 -5.19
N GLU A 56 -16.18 -3.29 -3.89
CA GLU A 56 -16.56 -2.01 -3.31
C GLU A 56 -15.34 -1.11 -3.18
N PHE A 57 -15.46 0.15 -3.61
CA PHE A 57 -14.36 1.10 -3.52
C PHE A 57 -14.82 2.54 -3.33
N ILE A 58 -13.98 3.36 -2.69
CA ILE A 58 -14.05 4.82 -2.75
C ILE A 58 -13.13 5.30 -3.87
N ASP A 59 -13.67 6.11 -4.78
CA ASP A 59 -12.88 6.80 -5.80
C ASP A 59 -12.31 8.10 -5.24
N PHE A 60 -10.99 8.20 -5.10
CA PHE A 60 -10.36 9.42 -4.59
C PHE A 60 -10.33 10.57 -5.58
N CYS A 61 -10.68 10.33 -6.84
CA CYS A 61 -10.89 11.42 -7.78
C CYS A 61 -12.23 12.15 -7.55
N SER A 62 -13.27 11.40 -7.20
CA SER A 62 -14.58 11.95 -6.85
C SER A 62 -14.65 12.40 -5.38
N PHE A 63 -14.03 11.64 -4.49
CA PHE A 63 -14.03 11.83 -3.05
C PHE A 63 -12.59 11.85 -2.52
N PRO A 64 -11.81 12.90 -2.80
CA PRO A 64 -10.43 12.97 -2.32
C PRO A 64 -10.39 12.80 -0.80
N PRO A 65 -9.35 12.15 -0.23
CA PRO A 65 -9.24 11.95 1.21
C PRO A 65 -9.44 13.26 1.95
N ASP A 66 -10.50 13.31 2.74
CA ASP A 66 -10.77 14.38 3.66
C ASP A 66 -9.91 14.16 4.90
N ARG A 67 -9.23 15.23 5.35
CA ARG A 67 -8.36 15.24 6.53
C ARG A 67 -9.17 15.42 7.83
N SER A 68 -10.43 14.97 7.85
CA SER A 68 -11.39 15.14 8.94
C SER A 68 -11.27 14.10 10.06
N LEU A 69 -10.07 13.54 10.29
CA LEU A 69 -9.84 12.79 11.52
C LEU A 69 -9.84 13.74 12.72
N VAL A 70 -10.57 13.29 13.74
CA VAL A 70 -10.99 14.01 14.93
C VAL A 70 -9.76 14.40 15.78
N PHE A 71 -9.54 15.73 15.89
CA PHE A 71 -8.55 16.49 16.69
C PHE A 71 -7.15 16.77 16.12
N GLY A 72 -6.88 18.08 15.96
CA GLY A 72 -5.55 18.69 15.87
C GLY A 72 -5.07 19.03 14.45
N PRO A 73 -4.20 20.05 14.27
CA PRO A 73 -3.48 20.25 13.03
C PRO A 73 -2.65 18.99 12.74
N LEU A 74 -2.64 18.57 11.47
CA LEU A 74 -1.78 17.48 11.04
C LEU A 74 -0.31 17.86 11.26
N GLN A 75 0.58 16.87 11.38
CA GLN A 75 2.03 17.12 11.52
C GLN A 75 2.64 18.01 10.41
N ASN A 76 1.91 18.24 9.30
CA ASN A 76 2.28 19.11 8.20
C ASN A 76 1.66 20.53 8.25
N GLY A 77 1.02 20.93 9.35
CA GLY A 77 0.53 22.30 9.58
C GLY A 77 -0.75 22.70 8.85
N ARG A 78 -1.51 21.76 8.26
CA ARG A 78 -2.79 22.06 7.57
C ARG A 78 -4.01 21.96 8.49
N PHE A 79 -5.07 22.72 8.15
CA PHE A 79 -6.33 22.82 8.88
C PHE A 79 -7.40 21.83 8.43
N HIS A 80 -8.36 21.58 9.31
CA HIS A 80 -9.52 20.71 9.09
C HIS A 80 -10.39 21.18 7.92
N GLY A 81 -10.90 20.25 7.11
CA GLY A 81 -11.80 20.54 5.98
C GLY A 81 -11.12 21.07 4.71
N GLN A 82 -9.78 21.18 4.68
CA GLN A 82 -9.07 21.54 3.46
C GLN A 82 -8.99 20.33 2.52
N LYS A 83 -9.66 20.42 1.35
CA LYS A 83 -9.49 19.45 0.26
C LYS A 83 -8.01 19.41 -0.16
N VAL A 84 -7.48 18.21 -0.34
CA VAL A 84 -6.12 18.00 -0.86
C VAL A 84 -6.09 18.47 -2.32
N GLY A 85 -5.45 19.62 -2.57
CA GLY A 85 -5.21 20.15 -3.92
C GLY A 85 -3.95 19.58 -4.57
N ASP A 86 -3.10 18.90 -3.79
CA ASP A 86 -1.78 18.38 -4.16
C ASP A 86 -1.76 16.84 -4.14
N LEU A 87 -2.75 16.22 -4.79
CA LEU A 87 -2.73 14.77 -5.00
C LEU A 87 -1.43 14.37 -5.73
N PRO A 88 -0.76 13.27 -5.36
CA PRO A 88 0.46 12.80 -6.04
C PRO A 88 0.16 12.19 -7.42
N PHE A 89 -1.02 12.45 -7.97
CA PHE A 89 -1.54 11.97 -9.24
C PHE A 89 -2.56 12.99 -9.78
N THR A 90 -2.80 12.95 -11.09
CA THR A 90 -3.88 13.70 -11.72
C THR A 90 -5.11 12.82 -11.80
N CYS A 91 -6.31 13.40 -11.76
CA CYS A 91 -7.55 12.65 -11.96
C CYS A 91 -8.00 12.72 -13.41
N ASN A 92 -7.81 11.62 -14.15
CA ASN A 92 -8.27 11.45 -15.52
C ASN A 92 -8.33 9.95 -15.87
N ASN A 93 -8.61 9.61 -17.13
CA ASN A 93 -8.71 8.20 -17.56
C ASN A 93 -7.41 7.40 -17.35
N ASN A 94 -6.29 8.10 -17.26
CA ASN A 94 -4.95 7.54 -17.24
C ASN A 94 -4.30 7.58 -15.85
N SER A 95 -4.87 8.33 -14.90
CA SER A 95 -4.30 8.48 -13.57
C SER A 95 -5.38 8.68 -12.53
N GLY A 96 -5.18 8.07 -11.36
CA GLY A 96 -6.14 8.14 -10.27
C GLY A 96 -5.73 7.27 -9.09
N SER A 97 -6.58 7.30 -8.06
CA SER A 97 -6.44 6.40 -6.92
C SER A 97 -7.80 5.99 -6.36
N LYS A 98 -7.87 4.78 -5.83
CA LYS A 98 -9.06 4.19 -5.22
C LYS A 98 -8.68 3.50 -3.91
N LYS A 99 -9.59 3.50 -2.95
CA LYS A 99 -9.54 2.60 -1.79
C LYS A 99 -10.55 1.48 -1.98
N ILE A 100 -10.05 0.26 -2.12
CA ILE A 100 -10.86 -0.94 -2.30
C ILE A 100 -11.04 -1.62 -0.94
N PHE A 101 -12.25 -2.09 -0.67
CA PHE A 101 -12.61 -2.80 0.55
C PHE A 101 -12.84 -4.28 0.22
N ILE A 102 -11.98 -5.16 0.73
CA ILE A 102 -12.10 -6.60 0.53
C ILE A 102 -12.52 -7.23 1.86
N LYS A 103 -13.78 -7.67 1.92
CA LYS A 103 -14.39 -8.21 3.13
C LYS A 103 -13.93 -9.65 3.40
N ASN A 104 -13.74 -9.99 4.66
CA ASN A 104 -13.42 -11.36 5.13
C ASN A 104 -12.22 -12.00 4.40
N ALA A 105 -11.22 -11.18 4.10
CA ALA A 105 -10.00 -11.61 3.42
C ALA A 105 -8.80 -11.05 4.16
N ASN A 106 -7.79 -11.90 4.34
CA ASN A 106 -6.47 -11.44 4.76
C ASN A 106 -5.67 -10.84 3.59
N ILE A 107 -4.50 -10.27 3.86
CA ILE A 107 -3.66 -9.67 2.81
C ILE A 107 -3.31 -10.65 1.69
N THR A 108 -3.00 -11.91 2.00
CA THR A 108 -2.67 -12.93 0.99
C THR A 108 -3.85 -13.22 0.08
N GLN A 109 -5.03 -13.45 0.64
CA GLN A 109 -6.25 -13.65 -0.13
C GLN A 109 -6.59 -12.43 -0.98
N SER A 110 -6.45 -11.24 -0.40
CA SER A 110 -6.69 -9.96 -1.06
C SER A 110 -5.74 -9.70 -2.22
N TYR A 111 -4.47 -10.09 -2.08
CA TYR A 111 -3.49 -10.05 -3.17
C TYR A 111 -3.99 -10.86 -4.38
N HIS A 112 -4.45 -12.09 -4.16
CA HIS A 112 -4.96 -12.94 -5.23
C HIS A 112 -6.26 -12.39 -5.84
N ILE A 113 -7.15 -11.81 -5.03
CA ILE A 113 -8.35 -11.13 -5.51
C ILE A 113 -7.98 -9.94 -6.41
N ILE A 114 -7.06 -9.08 -5.98
CA ILE A 114 -6.59 -7.95 -6.79
C ILE A 114 -5.97 -8.43 -8.09
N ARG A 115 -5.08 -9.44 -8.03
CA ARG A 115 -4.44 -10.00 -9.23
C ARG A 115 -5.45 -10.55 -10.23
N ALA A 116 -6.47 -11.27 -9.77
CA ALA A 116 -7.48 -11.87 -10.64
C ALA A 116 -8.37 -10.81 -11.32
N ASN A 117 -8.63 -9.70 -10.64
CA ASN A 117 -9.57 -8.67 -11.09
C ASN A 117 -8.93 -7.50 -11.84
N PHE A 118 -7.64 -7.26 -11.64
CA PHE A 118 -6.91 -6.14 -12.24
C PHE A 118 -5.69 -6.65 -13.03
N SER A 119 -5.96 -7.32 -14.15
CA SER A 119 -4.95 -7.95 -15.00
C SER A 119 -3.95 -6.98 -15.64
N GLN A 120 -4.25 -5.67 -15.63
CA GLN A 120 -3.30 -4.63 -16.03
C GLN A 120 -2.09 -4.52 -15.10
N PHE A 121 -2.17 -5.05 -13.87
CA PHE A 121 -1.05 -5.06 -12.95
C PHE A 121 -0.21 -6.33 -13.15
N LEU A 122 1.08 -6.13 -13.39
CA LEU A 122 2.07 -7.18 -13.58
C LEU A 122 2.46 -7.84 -12.24
N LEU A 123 1.50 -8.49 -11.59
CA LEU A 123 1.70 -9.15 -10.30
C LEU A 123 2.10 -10.62 -10.47
N SER A 124 3.08 -11.07 -9.67
CA SER A 124 3.51 -12.47 -9.61
C SER A 124 2.34 -13.40 -9.26
N GLU A 125 2.35 -14.64 -9.75
CA GLU A 125 1.26 -15.60 -9.49
C GLU A 125 1.03 -15.83 -7.99
N ASN A 126 2.12 -16.03 -7.26
CA ASN A 126 2.13 -16.16 -5.82
C ASN A 126 2.51 -14.84 -5.16
N MET A 127 1.88 -14.55 -4.02
CA MET A 127 2.31 -13.43 -3.18
C MET A 127 3.76 -13.68 -2.73
N PRO A 128 4.68 -12.71 -2.94
CA PRO A 128 6.04 -12.83 -2.45
C PRO A 128 6.08 -13.08 -0.94
N GLN A 129 7.07 -13.84 -0.49
CA GLN A 129 7.19 -14.24 0.92
C GLN A 129 8.14 -13.34 1.72
N LYS A 130 8.81 -12.41 1.04
CA LYS A 130 9.72 -11.46 1.66
C LYS A 130 9.85 -10.17 0.86
N THR A 131 10.37 -9.13 1.50
CA THR A 131 10.73 -7.88 0.83
C THR A 131 11.75 -8.17 -0.27
N SER A 132 11.43 -7.78 -1.50
CA SER A 132 12.22 -8.09 -2.69
C SER A 132 12.00 -7.07 -3.80
N SER A 133 12.88 -7.12 -4.79
CA SER A 133 12.75 -6.38 -6.03
C SER A 133 12.94 -7.33 -7.20
N GLU A 134 12.09 -7.23 -8.21
CA GLU A 134 12.21 -7.97 -9.47
C GLU A 134 12.41 -6.96 -10.60
N THR A 135 13.36 -7.24 -11.49
CA THR A 135 13.63 -6.40 -12.66
C THR A 135 13.53 -7.24 -13.91
N PHE A 136 12.78 -6.76 -14.90
CA PHE A 136 12.49 -7.49 -16.13
C PHE A 136 12.29 -6.54 -17.30
N ASN A 137 12.47 -7.05 -18.52
CA ASN A 137 12.35 -6.27 -19.74
C ASN A 137 11.00 -6.52 -20.43
N ILE A 138 10.33 -5.45 -20.83
CA ILE A 138 9.15 -5.48 -21.70
C ILE A 138 9.44 -4.54 -22.87
N ASN A 139 9.36 -5.04 -24.10
CA ASN A 139 9.61 -4.26 -25.33
C ASN A 139 10.94 -3.47 -25.28
N GLY A 140 12.00 -4.11 -24.79
CA GLY A 140 13.34 -3.49 -24.67
C GLY A 140 13.49 -2.43 -23.58
N LYS A 141 12.44 -2.17 -22.77
CA LYS A 141 12.50 -1.25 -21.62
C LYS A 141 12.62 -2.05 -20.33
N GLN A 142 13.51 -1.60 -19.44
CA GLN A 142 13.63 -2.15 -18.09
C GLN A 142 12.45 -1.69 -17.23
N ASN A 143 11.87 -2.63 -16.49
CA ASN A 143 10.79 -2.42 -15.55
C ASN A 143 11.21 -3.00 -14.21
N THR A 144 10.73 -2.39 -13.13
CA THR A 144 11.01 -2.86 -11.78
C THR A 144 9.74 -2.94 -10.97
N LEU A 145 9.62 -4.03 -10.22
CA LEU A 145 8.56 -4.29 -9.28
C LEU A 145 9.17 -4.50 -7.89
N HIS A 146 8.74 -3.70 -6.93
CA HIS A 146 9.18 -3.80 -5.54
C HIS A 146 8.04 -4.36 -4.69
N TYR A 147 8.36 -5.35 -3.88
CA TYR A 147 7.48 -5.93 -2.89
C TYR A 147 8.05 -5.60 -1.52
N ILE A 148 7.31 -4.86 -0.71
CA ILE A 148 7.84 -4.32 0.55
C ILE A 148 6.87 -4.64 1.69
N PHE A 149 7.38 -5.39 2.64
CA PHE A 149 6.69 -5.74 3.87
C PHE A 149 7.02 -4.71 4.95
N GLN A 150 6.01 -4.28 5.68
CA GLN A 150 6.16 -3.37 6.81
C GLN A 150 5.47 -3.92 8.05
N ASN A 151 6.10 -3.65 9.19
CA ASN A 151 5.57 -3.89 10.53
C ASN A 151 5.30 -2.54 11.20
N PHE A 152 4.24 -2.43 11.99
CA PHE A 152 4.05 -1.25 12.83
C PHE A 152 4.90 -1.37 14.11
N ASP A 153 5.91 -0.51 14.24
CA ASP A 153 6.70 -0.39 15.47
C ASP A 153 5.90 0.42 16.50
N THR A 154 5.33 -0.25 17.48
CA THR A 154 4.52 0.37 18.54
C THR A 154 5.32 1.30 19.45
N LYS A 155 6.65 1.15 19.56
CA LYS A 155 7.48 2.03 20.38
C LYS A 155 7.74 3.36 19.67
N LYS A 156 7.94 3.29 18.35
CA LYS A 156 8.20 4.46 17.51
C LYS A 156 6.94 5.07 16.91
N GLN A 157 5.81 4.37 17.00
CA GLN A 157 4.53 4.76 16.40
C GLN A 157 4.65 4.96 14.88
N GLU A 158 5.44 4.13 14.20
CA GLU A 158 5.70 4.24 12.76
C GLU A 158 5.77 2.86 12.08
N TYR A 159 5.54 2.82 10.77
CA TYR A 159 5.77 1.62 9.97
C TYR A 159 7.24 1.49 9.58
N ILE A 160 7.84 0.34 9.90
CA ILE A 160 9.22 0.02 9.53
C ILE A 160 9.26 -1.08 8.49
N VAL A 161 10.14 -0.94 7.50
CA VAL A 161 10.40 -2.00 6.52
C VAL A 161 10.94 -3.22 7.24
N ASN A 162 10.34 -4.38 6.94
CA ASN A 162 10.67 -5.66 7.52
C ASN A 162 10.86 -6.70 6.40
N GLU A 163 11.56 -7.80 6.68
CA GLU A 163 11.73 -8.83 5.67
C GLU A 163 10.42 -9.58 5.40
N ARG A 164 9.57 -9.87 6.40
CA ARG A 164 8.43 -10.81 6.24
C ARG A 164 7.12 -10.42 6.96
N ALA A 165 7.07 -9.31 7.69
CA ALA A 165 5.89 -8.91 8.45
C ALA A 165 4.78 -8.30 7.58
N ASN A 166 3.52 -8.65 7.83
CA ASN A 166 2.39 -8.33 6.95
C ASN A 166 1.33 -7.40 7.58
N ASP A 167 1.71 -6.46 8.45
CA ASP A 167 0.76 -5.41 8.89
C ASP A 167 0.37 -4.51 7.72
N ARG A 168 1.37 -4.23 6.87
CA ARG A 168 1.20 -3.51 5.62
C ARG A 168 2.11 -4.10 4.54
N PHE A 169 1.56 -4.29 3.36
CA PHE A 169 2.28 -4.82 2.20
C PHE A 169 2.17 -3.88 1.03
N TRP A 170 3.30 -3.49 0.45
CA TRP A 170 3.40 -2.59 -0.68
C TRP A 170 3.84 -3.32 -1.93
N ILE A 171 3.26 -2.91 -3.04
CA ILE A 171 3.72 -3.25 -4.37
C ILE A 171 3.94 -1.93 -5.11
N ILE A 172 5.18 -1.68 -5.54
CA ILE A 172 5.53 -0.47 -6.29
C ILE A 172 6.09 -0.89 -7.63
N TYR A 173 5.36 -0.58 -8.69
CA TYR A 173 5.79 -0.82 -10.06
C TYR A 173 6.24 0.48 -10.72
N SER A 174 7.36 0.41 -11.41
CA SER A 174 7.89 1.47 -12.26
C SER A 174 8.38 0.88 -13.57
N GLY A 175 7.71 1.19 -14.68
CA GLY A 175 8.08 0.63 -15.97
C GLY A 175 7.55 1.42 -17.17
N GLY A 176 8.44 1.84 -18.07
CA GLY A 176 8.07 2.51 -19.32
C GLY A 176 7.07 3.65 -19.12
N ILE A 177 5.84 3.44 -19.62
CA ILE A 177 4.73 4.39 -19.55
C ILE A 177 3.80 4.16 -18.36
N SER A 178 3.90 3.03 -17.64
CA SER A 178 2.98 2.69 -16.55
C SER A 178 3.67 2.72 -15.20
N ARG A 179 2.98 3.24 -14.20
CA ARG A 179 3.39 3.22 -12.79
C ARG A 179 2.16 2.91 -11.94
N TYR A 180 2.33 2.07 -10.93
CA TYR A 180 1.28 1.83 -9.96
C TYR A 180 1.85 1.55 -8.59
N VAL A 181 1.04 1.86 -7.58
CA VAL A 181 1.31 1.54 -6.18
C VAL A 181 0.07 0.86 -5.63
N LEU A 182 0.25 -0.34 -5.07
CA LEU A 182 -0.76 -1.05 -4.30
C LEU A 182 -0.29 -1.15 -2.87
N ILE A 183 -1.17 -0.88 -1.91
CA ILE A 183 -0.86 -1.00 -0.49
C ILE A 183 -2.00 -1.73 0.18
N PHE A 184 -1.68 -2.86 0.78
CA PHE A 184 -2.61 -3.70 1.50
C PHE A 184 -2.41 -3.47 3.00
N THR A 185 -3.49 -3.33 3.75
CA THR A 185 -3.45 -3.33 5.22
C THR A 185 -4.64 -4.10 5.79
N GLN A 186 -4.41 -4.82 6.89
CA GLN A 186 -5.46 -5.56 7.57
C GLN A 186 -6.21 -4.64 8.55
N LYS A 187 -7.55 -4.68 8.51
CA LYS A 187 -8.46 -4.02 9.45
C LYS A 187 -9.49 -5.03 9.95
N GLY A 188 -9.21 -5.64 11.10
CA GLY A 188 -10.03 -6.73 11.63
C GLY A 188 -10.06 -7.89 10.64
N SER A 189 -11.26 -8.35 10.24
CA SER A 189 -11.43 -9.42 9.25
C SER A 189 -11.31 -8.95 7.78
N ASN A 190 -11.18 -7.65 7.54
CA ASN A 190 -11.18 -7.09 6.19
C ASN A 190 -9.77 -6.61 5.81
N THR A 191 -9.48 -6.62 4.51
CA THR A 191 -8.30 -5.95 3.97
C THR A 191 -8.74 -4.71 3.20
N GLU A 192 -8.04 -3.60 3.45
CA GLU A 192 -8.18 -2.39 2.67
C GLU A 192 -6.99 -2.29 1.72
N VAL A 193 -7.26 -1.92 0.47
CA VAL A 193 -6.23 -1.76 -0.56
C VAL A 193 -6.29 -0.35 -1.10
N ILE A 194 -5.21 0.43 -0.94
CA ILE A 194 -5.05 1.65 -1.72
C ILE A 194 -4.39 1.29 -3.04
N MET A 195 -5.06 1.64 -4.13
CA MET A 195 -4.57 1.48 -5.49
C MET A 195 -4.36 2.85 -6.09
N GLN A 196 -3.12 3.18 -6.47
CA GLN A 196 -2.76 4.37 -7.23
C GLN A 196 -2.20 3.93 -8.58
N TYR A 197 -2.61 4.56 -9.67
CA TYR A 197 -2.12 4.24 -11.01
C TYR A 197 -1.86 5.49 -11.85
N LEU A 198 -0.93 5.33 -12.79
CA LEU A 198 -0.55 6.30 -13.80
C LEU A 198 -0.14 5.54 -15.07
N ASN A 199 -0.84 5.79 -16.17
CA ASN A 199 -0.54 5.30 -17.50
C ASN A 199 -0.25 6.53 -18.38
N LEU A 200 1.00 6.72 -18.78
CA LEU A 200 1.45 7.84 -19.61
C LEU A 200 1.24 7.61 -21.10
#